data_AF-A0A4W2ICE6-F1
#
_entry.id   AF-A0A4W2ICE6-F1
#
_cell.length_a   1.000
_cell.length_b   1.000
_cell.length_c   1.000
_cell.angle_alpha   90.00
_cell.angle_beta   90.00
_cell.angle_gamma   90.00
#
_symmetry.space_group_name_H-M   'P 1'
#
loop_
_entity.id
_entity.type
_entity.pdbx_description
1 polymer ?
#
loop_
_entity_poly.entity_id
_entity_poly.type
_entity_poly.pdbx_seq_one_letter_code
_entity_poly.pdbx_strand_id
1 'polypeptide(L)'
;MASAPSTWGHCSPADGAASAAVTATNTSPEDDDRKVRRREKNRVAAQRSRKKQTQKADKLHEEYECLEQENTVLRREIGKLTEELKHLSETLKEHEKVCPLLLCPLNFVPLPRPDPVAGCLPR
;
A
#
# COMPACT_ATOMS: atom_id res chain seq x y z
N MET A 1 5.95 -9.27 -21.97
CA MET A 1 4.74 -8.44 -21.80
C MET A 1 3.56 -9.39 -21.70
N ALA A 2 3.16 -9.75 -20.47
CA ALA A 2 2.03 -10.65 -20.24
C ALA A 2 0.81 -9.81 -19.86
N SER A 3 -0.17 -9.75 -20.76
CA SER A 3 -1.48 -9.16 -20.47
C SER A 3 -2.38 -10.22 -19.87
N ALA A 4 -2.80 -10.04 -18.63
CA ALA A 4 -3.89 -10.81 -18.02
C ALA A 4 -5.23 -10.08 -18.28
N PRO A 5 -6.32 -10.78 -18.64
CA PRO A 5 -7.62 -10.14 -18.74
C PRO A 5 -8.27 -10.05 -17.36
N SER A 6 -8.66 -8.83 -16.95
CA SER A 6 -9.52 -8.61 -15.80
C SER A 6 -10.95 -8.98 -16.14
N THR A 7 -11.38 -10.19 -15.76
CA THR A 7 -12.80 -10.55 -15.75
C THR A 7 -13.45 -10.00 -14.47
N TRP A 8 -13.91 -8.76 -14.54
CA TRP A 8 -14.85 -8.24 -13.55
C TRP A 8 -16.15 -9.00 -13.72
N GLY A 9 -16.45 -9.86 -12.74
CA GLY A 9 -17.64 -10.70 -12.72
C GLY A 9 -18.90 -9.87 -12.93
N HIS A 10 -19.56 -10.14 -14.05
CA HIS A 10 -20.90 -9.62 -14.31
C HIS A 10 -21.86 -10.33 -13.35
N CYS A 11 -22.35 -9.61 -12.34
CA CYS A 11 -23.43 -10.09 -11.49
C CYS A 11 -24.76 -9.76 -12.19
N SER A 12 -25.26 -10.70 -12.99
CA SER A 12 -26.64 -10.65 -13.49
C SER A 12 -27.60 -10.93 -12.33
N PRO A 13 -28.58 -10.06 -12.05
CA PRO A 13 -29.64 -10.40 -11.11
C PRO A 13 -30.61 -11.33 -11.83
N ALA A 14 -30.46 -12.64 -11.60
CA ALA A 14 -31.48 -13.59 -11.97
C ALA A 14 -32.75 -13.29 -11.16
N ASP A 15 -33.86 -13.15 -11.87
CA ASP A 15 -35.20 -12.93 -11.37
C ASP A 15 -35.59 -13.96 -10.31
N GLY A 16 -35.46 -13.57 -9.04
CA GLY A 16 -35.96 -14.28 -7.87
C GLY A 16 -37.21 -13.64 -7.30
N ALA A 17 -38.12 -13.19 -8.16
CA ALA A 17 -39.41 -12.63 -7.79
C ALA A 17 -40.46 -13.74 -7.60
N ALA A 18 -40.33 -14.57 -6.55
CA ALA A 18 -41.41 -15.47 -6.13
C ALA A 18 -41.14 -16.07 -4.74
N SER A 19 -41.52 -15.36 -3.67
CA SER A 19 -42.15 -15.93 -2.46
C SER A 19 -42.39 -14.82 -1.43
N ALA A 20 -43.40 -13.99 -1.68
CA ALA A 20 -43.90 -13.03 -0.69
C ALA A 20 -45.44 -12.89 -0.74
N ALA A 21 -46.13 -13.93 -1.21
CA ALA A 21 -47.56 -14.05 -1.12
C ALA A 21 -47.90 -15.24 -0.23
N VAL A 22 -48.85 -15.05 0.69
CA VAL A 22 -49.39 -16.02 1.67
C VAL A 22 -48.71 -15.98 3.05
N THR A 23 -49.05 -14.94 3.83
CA THR A 23 -49.56 -15.04 5.22
C THR A 23 -49.97 -13.65 5.69
N ALA A 24 -51.03 -13.12 5.06
CA ALA A 24 -51.83 -12.04 5.65
C ALA A 24 -52.97 -12.72 6.42
N THR A 25 -52.67 -13.23 7.60
CA THR A 25 -53.66 -13.84 8.50
C THR A 25 -53.41 -13.32 9.91
N ASN A 26 -54.26 -12.38 10.35
CA ASN A 26 -54.42 -11.90 11.73
C ASN A 26 -53.13 -11.75 12.56
N THR A 27 -52.41 -10.64 12.39
CA THR A 27 -51.45 -10.16 13.38
C THR A 27 -52.18 -9.21 14.33
N SER A 28 -52.14 -9.49 15.63
CA SER A 28 -52.64 -8.57 16.66
C SER A 28 -51.90 -7.22 16.53
N PRO A 29 -52.48 -6.06 16.90
CA PRO A 29 -51.75 -4.79 16.92
C PRO A 29 -50.38 -4.87 17.64
N GLU A 30 -50.22 -5.76 18.63
CA GLU A 30 -48.95 -6.03 19.31
C GLU A 30 -47.87 -6.68 18.40
N ASP A 31 -48.27 -7.50 17.42
CA ASP A 31 -47.36 -8.13 16.45
C ASP A 31 -46.84 -7.13 15.40
N ASP A 32 -47.67 -6.15 15.03
CA ASP A 32 -47.26 -5.06 14.14
C ASP A 32 -46.23 -4.15 14.81
N ASP A 33 -46.41 -3.82 16.09
CA ASP A 33 -45.43 -3.07 16.87
C ASP A 33 -44.10 -3.84 16.98
N ARG A 34 -44.14 -5.15 17.24
CA ARG A 34 -42.94 -6.01 17.26
C ARG A 34 -42.22 -5.98 15.90
N LYS A 35 -42.96 -6.01 14.79
CA LYS A 35 -42.41 -5.96 13.42
C LYS A 35 -41.77 -4.61 13.11
N VAL A 36 -42.40 -3.51 13.51
CA VAL A 36 -41.83 -2.15 13.39
C VAL A 36 -40.53 -2.05 14.19
N ARG A 37 -40.52 -2.50 15.46
CA ARG A 37 -39.30 -2.52 16.28
C ARG A 37 -38.19 -3.37 15.65
N ARG A 38 -38.52 -4.51 15.02
CA ARG A 38 -37.54 -5.34 14.31
C ARG A 38 -36.96 -4.64 13.08
N ARG A 39 -37.80 -4.00 12.27
CA ARG A 39 -37.38 -3.24 11.08
C ARG A 39 -36.47 -2.08 11.48
N GLU A 40 -36.80 -1.37 12.54
CA GLU A 40 -35.99 -0.25 13.02
C GLU A 40 -34.62 -0.72 13.53
N LYS A 41 -34.57 -1.82 14.30
CA LYS A 41 -33.30 -2.44 14.72
C LYS A 41 -32.45 -2.86 13.51
N ASN A 42 -33.06 -3.48 12.50
CA ASN A 42 -32.35 -3.89 11.29
C ASN A 42 -31.87 -2.69 10.46
N ARG A 43 -32.68 -1.62 10.36
CA ARG A 43 -32.31 -0.36 9.69
C ARG A 43 -31.05 0.23 10.30
N VAL A 44 -31.00 0.33 11.63
CA VAL A 44 -29.82 0.82 12.37
C VAL A 44 -28.63 -0.13 12.19
N ALA A 45 -28.84 -1.45 12.26
CA ALA A 45 -27.77 -2.43 12.05
C ALA A 45 -27.17 -2.36 10.64
N ALA A 46 -28.00 -2.24 9.60
CA ALA A 46 -27.57 -2.09 8.21
C ALA A 46 -26.82 -0.76 7.99
N GLN A 47 -27.30 0.34 8.59
CA GLN A 47 -26.60 1.62 8.55
C GLN A 47 -25.23 1.55 9.22
N ARG A 48 -25.13 0.92 10.41
CA ARG A 48 -23.85 0.71 11.11
C ARG A 48 -22.90 -0.16 10.31
N SER A 49 -23.41 -1.24 9.69
CA SER A 49 -22.60 -2.13 8.84
C SER A 49 -22.02 -1.36 7.64
N ARG A 50 -22.88 -0.63 6.91
CA ARG A 50 -22.43 0.24 5.79
C ARG A 50 -21.39 1.25 6.25
N LYS A 51 -21.65 1.98 7.34
CA LYS A 51 -20.70 2.95 7.89
C LYS A 51 -19.36 2.31 8.24
N LYS A 52 -19.36 1.13 8.88
CA LYS A 52 -18.15 0.39 9.22
C LYS A 52 -17.36 -0.03 7.97
N GLN A 53 -18.06 -0.42 6.90
CA GLN A 53 -17.42 -0.79 5.65
C GLN A 53 -16.80 0.42 4.95
N THR A 54 -17.52 1.56 4.88
CA THR A 54 -16.99 2.82 4.35
C THR A 54 -15.76 3.26 5.13
N GLN A 55 -15.85 3.34 6.47
CA GLN A 55 -14.72 3.72 7.32
C GLN A 55 -13.50 2.81 7.15
N LYS A 56 -13.70 1.51 6.90
CA LYS A 56 -12.60 0.59 6.62
C LYS A 56 -11.93 0.90 5.28
N ALA A 57 -12.71 1.22 4.25
CA ALA A 57 -12.19 1.60 2.95
C ALA A 57 -11.43 2.94 3.04
N ASP A 58 -11.99 3.92 3.74
CA ASP A 58 -11.38 5.24 3.93
C ASP A 58 -10.04 5.11 4.65
N LYS A 59 -9.99 4.37 5.77
CA LYS A 59 -8.76 4.14 6.52
C LYS A 59 -7.68 3.44 5.69
N LEU A 60 -8.07 2.46 4.88
CA LEU A 60 -7.13 1.77 3.99
C LEU A 60 -6.59 2.71 2.91
N HIS A 61 -7.44 3.60 2.39
CA HIS A 61 -7.03 4.59 1.40
C HIS A 61 -6.07 5.62 2.00
N GLU A 62 -6.40 6.17 3.17
CA GLU A 62 -5.53 7.09 3.90
C GLU A 62 -4.16 6.45 4.19
N GLU A 63 -4.12 5.20 4.65
CA GLU A 63 -2.86 4.45 4.88
C GLU A 63 -2.06 4.25 3.58
N TYR A 64 -2.74 3.90 2.49
CA TYR A 64 -2.12 3.77 1.18
C TYR A 64 -1.49 5.09 0.72
N GLU A 65 -2.22 6.20 0.81
CA GLU A 65 -1.74 7.51 0.40
C GLU A 65 -0.55 7.98 1.24
N CYS A 66 -0.58 7.75 2.56
CA CYS A 66 0.55 8.02 3.44
C CYS A 66 1.80 7.25 2.99
N LEU A 67 1.65 5.94 2.77
CA LEU A 67 2.75 5.08 2.33
C LEU A 67 3.28 5.48 0.95
N GLU A 68 2.41 5.87 0.02
CA GLU A 68 2.82 6.33 -1.31
C GLU A 68 3.62 7.63 -1.21
N GLN A 69 3.19 8.58 -0.38
CA GLN A 69 3.93 9.81 -0.11
C GLN A 69 5.31 9.51 0.48
N GLU A 70 5.39 8.70 1.54
CA GLU A 70 6.66 8.27 2.14
C GLU A 70 7.57 7.59 1.11
N ASN A 71 7.02 6.71 0.28
CA ASN A 71 7.76 6.04 -0.78
C ASN A 71 8.34 7.03 -1.79
N THR A 72 7.57 8.07 -2.18
CA THR A 72 8.08 9.11 -3.09
C THR A 72 9.21 9.93 -2.47
N VAL A 73 9.16 10.18 -1.17
CA VAL A 73 10.21 10.91 -0.44
C VAL A 73 11.47 10.07 -0.38
N LEU A 74 11.36 8.80 0.02
CA LEU A 74 12.48 7.86 0.08
C LEU A 74 13.14 7.66 -1.28
N ARG A 75 12.35 7.50 -2.35
CA ARG A 75 12.90 7.37 -3.72
C ARG A 75 13.67 8.60 -4.16
N ARG A 76 13.17 9.80 -3.83
CA ARG A 76 13.89 11.05 -4.10
C ARG A 76 15.21 11.11 -3.34
N GLU A 77 15.21 10.70 -2.07
CA GLU A 77 16.42 10.71 -1.25
C GLU A 77 17.46 9.70 -1.74
N ILE A 78 17.03 8.50 -2.13
CA ILE A 78 17.89 7.52 -2.79
C ILE A 78 18.51 8.12 -4.06
N GLY A 79 17.71 8.82 -4.87
CA GLY A 79 18.19 9.50 -6.08
C GLY A 79 19.30 10.50 -5.78
N LYS A 80 19.06 11.42 -4.85
CA LYS A 80 20.05 12.43 -4.43
C LYS A 80 21.34 11.80 -3.92
N LEU A 81 21.24 10.84 -2.99
CA LEU A 81 22.42 10.18 -2.42
C LEU A 81 23.21 9.40 -3.48
N THR A 82 22.52 8.82 -4.46
CA THR A 82 23.16 8.13 -5.59
C THR A 82 23.93 9.11 -6.48
N GLU A 83 23.35 10.28 -6.75
CA GLU A 83 24.01 11.36 -7.49
C GLU A 83 25.23 11.91 -6.73
N GLU A 84 25.10 12.13 -5.43
CA GLU A 84 26.22 12.57 -4.57
C GLU A 84 27.36 11.55 -4.55
N LEU A 85 27.04 10.25 -4.37
CA LEU A 85 28.04 9.18 -4.41
C LEU A 85 28.75 9.15 -5.76
N LYS A 86 28.00 9.24 -6.86
CA LYS A 86 28.57 9.28 -8.21
C LYS A 86 29.51 10.47 -8.38
N HIS A 87 29.06 11.66 -7.98
CA HIS A 87 29.85 12.89 -8.07
C HIS A 87 31.16 12.76 -7.29
N LEU A 88 31.10 12.37 -6.02
CA LEU A 88 32.29 12.19 -5.18
C LEU A 88 33.23 11.13 -5.73
N SER A 89 32.69 10.03 -6.28
CA SER A 89 33.47 8.97 -6.91
C SER A 89 34.18 9.46 -8.18
N GLU A 90 33.53 10.29 -8.98
CA GLU A 90 34.12 10.91 -10.17
C GLU A 90 35.23 11.90 -9.78
N THR A 91 34.97 12.77 -8.80
CA THR A 91 35.97 13.70 -8.25
C THR A 91 37.19 12.95 -7.72
N LEU A 92 36.98 11.84 -6.99
CA LEU A 92 38.07 11.02 -6.48
C LEU A 92 38.88 10.40 -7.63
N LYS A 93 38.21 9.80 -8.61
CA LYS A 93 38.86 9.22 -9.81
C LYS A 93 39.65 10.26 -10.60
N GLU A 94 39.17 11.49 -10.67
CA GLU A 94 39.90 12.59 -11.32
C GLU A 94 41.15 12.97 -10.53
N HIS A 95 41.04 13.09 -9.20
CA HIS A 95 42.18 13.34 -8.33
C HIS A 95 43.22 12.22 -8.40
N GLU A 96 42.81 10.95 -8.44
CA GLU A 96 43.71 9.79 -8.52
C GLU A 96 44.68 9.88 -9.71
N LYS A 97 44.25 10.48 -10.84
CA LYS A 97 45.09 10.67 -12.04
C LYS A 97 46.23 11.66 -11.84
N VAL A 98 46.12 12.57 -10.88
CA VAL A 98 47.09 13.64 -10.60
C VAL A 98 47.74 13.51 -9.22
N CYS A 99 47.33 12.52 -8.43
CA CYS A 99 47.76 12.32 -7.06
C CYS A 99 49.25 11.91 -7.03
N PRO A 100 50.15 12.76 -6.50
CA PRO A 100 51.58 12.44 -6.45
C PRO A 100 51.87 11.21 -5.61
N LEU A 101 51.03 10.92 -4.61
CA LEU A 101 51.19 9.72 -3.77
C LEU A 101 50.97 8.44 -4.57
N LEU A 102 49.93 8.40 -5.43
CA LEU A 102 49.60 7.23 -6.28
C LEU A 102 50.52 7.11 -7.50
N LEU A 103 51.06 8.23 -7.98
CA LEU A 103 51.96 8.28 -9.12
C LEU A 103 53.44 8.03 -8.75
N CYS A 104 53.79 8.02 -7.45
CA CYS A 104 55.15 7.76 -6.99
C CYS A 104 55.39 6.25 -6.79
N PRO A 105 56.41 5.63 -7.42
CA PRO A 105 56.62 4.18 -7.38
C PRO A 105 56.99 3.58 -6.01
N LEU A 106 57.23 4.40 -4.98
CA LEU A 106 57.85 3.96 -3.73
C LEU A 106 56.91 3.80 -2.54
N ASN A 107 55.60 4.08 -2.67
CA ASN A 107 54.70 4.12 -1.51
C ASN A 107 53.37 3.38 -1.70
N PHE A 108 53.35 2.16 -2.23
CA PHE A 108 52.14 1.32 -2.10
C PHE A 108 52.49 -0.14 -1.81
N VAL A 109 52.55 -0.47 -0.52
CA VAL A 109 52.07 -1.78 -0.07
C VAL A 109 50.58 -1.82 -0.42
N PRO A 110 50.06 -2.81 -1.17
CA PRO A 110 48.63 -2.91 -1.42
C PRO A 110 47.94 -3.25 -0.09
N LEU A 111 47.40 -2.24 0.60
CA LEU A 111 46.42 -2.49 1.64
C LEU A 111 45.09 -2.84 0.95
N PRO A 112 44.48 -4.00 1.23
CA PRO A 112 43.15 -4.30 0.74
C PRO A 112 42.18 -3.25 1.29
N ARG A 113 41.58 -2.46 0.41
CA ARG A 113 40.52 -1.51 0.78
C ARG A 113 39.32 -2.37 1.21
N PRO A 114 38.86 -2.32 2.47
CA PRO A 114 37.66 -3.05 2.85
C PRO A 114 36.46 -2.46 2.10
N ASP A 115 35.75 -3.34 1.40
CA ASP A 115 34.55 -3.03 0.65
C ASP A 115 33.45 -2.55 1.62
N PRO A 116 32.89 -1.33 1.50
CA PRO A 116 31.93 -0.81 2.48
C PRO A 116 30.57 -1.50 2.43
N VAL A 117 30.34 -2.47 1.53
CA VAL A 117 29.01 -3.03 1.26
C VAL A 117 28.71 -4.37 1.94
N ALA A 118 29.63 -4.90 2.77
CA ALA A 118 29.44 -6.22 3.41
C ALA A 118 28.81 -6.18 4.82
N GLY A 119 28.34 -5.01 5.29
CA GLY A 119 27.83 -4.85 6.65
C GLY A 119 26.42 -4.27 6.70
N CYS A 120 25.49 -5.08 7.22
CA CYS A 120 24.22 -4.66 7.84
C CYS A 120 23.01 -4.44 6.90
N LEU A 121 22.30 -5.53 6.60
CA LEU A 121 20.83 -5.51 6.59
C LEU A 121 20.34 -6.50 7.66
N PRO A 122 19.62 -6.06 8.70
CA PRO A 122 18.92 -6.97 9.59
C PRO A 122 17.68 -7.55 8.88
N ARG A 123 17.45 -8.83 9.16
CA ARG A 123 16.34 -9.66 8.69
C ARG A 123 15.04 -9.38 9.45
#